data_AF-A0AAT9HW17-F1
#
_entry.id   AF-A0AAT9HW17-F1
#
_cell.length_a   1.000
_cell.length_b   1.000
_cell.length_c   1.000
_cell.angle_alpha   90.00
_cell.angle_beta   90.00
_cell.angle_gamma   90.00
#
_symmetry.space_group_name_H-M   'P 1'
#
loop_
_entity.id
_entity.type
_entity.pdbx_description
1 polymer ?
#
loop_
_entity_poly.entity_id
_entity_poly.type
_entity_poly.pdbx_seq_one_letter_code
_entity_poly.pdbx_strand_id
1 'polypeptide(L)'
;MSPGSPAAVDWDATLAFRRHLWSHGLGVAEAMDTAQRGMGLDWAGAAELIRRSAAEARASGGRIACGVGTDQLTAPATLAEVRQAYEEQLALVEESGAQAILMASRALAATARGPEDYLEVYGHLLRQAAEPVVLHWLGPMFDPALDGYWGSSGLDAATDTFLEVIAAHPDKVDGIKVSSSTPSARSTCAGASRRACAATPATTSTTPS
;
A
#
# COMPACT_ATOMS: atom_id res chain seq x y z
N MET A 1 28.10 8.96 19.06
CA MET A 1 27.01 8.22 18.41
C MET A 1 27.63 7.03 17.71
N SER A 2 27.25 5.80 18.08
CA SER A 2 27.74 4.59 17.41
C SER A 2 27.00 4.38 16.10
N PRO A 3 27.66 3.94 15.02
CA PRO A 3 26.98 3.51 13.79
C PRO A 3 26.16 2.26 14.09
N GLY A 4 24.83 2.30 13.92
CA GLY A 4 23.95 1.14 14.05
C GLY A 4 22.77 1.24 15.03
N SER A 5 22.55 2.38 15.70
CA SER A 5 21.25 2.59 16.37
C SER A 5 20.15 2.84 15.33
N PRO A 6 18.91 2.33 15.54
CA PRO A 6 17.75 2.71 14.74
C PRO A 6 17.67 4.23 14.67
N ALA A 7 17.25 4.78 13.52
CA ALA A 7 16.99 6.21 13.43
C ALA A 7 16.03 6.59 14.57
N ALA A 8 16.51 7.42 15.51
CA ALA A 8 15.71 7.83 16.66
C ALA A 8 14.63 8.78 16.14
N VAL A 9 13.41 8.26 15.98
CA VAL A 9 12.26 9.07 15.55
C VAL A 9 11.94 10.07 16.64
N ASP A 10 11.97 11.36 16.30
CA ASP A 10 11.41 12.42 17.12
C ASP A 10 9.89 12.35 17.02
N TRP A 11 9.26 11.68 17.98
CA TRP A 11 7.82 11.40 17.97
C TRP A 11 6.97 12.66 18.07
N ASP A 12 7.39 13.62 18.89
CA ASP A 12 6.61 14.84 19.10
C ASP A 12 6.59 15.68 17.83
N ALA A 13 7.75 15.87 17.19
CA ALA A 13 7.84 16.57 15.92
C ALA A 13 7.11 15.81 14.80
N THR A 14 7.27 14.48 14.76
CA THR A 14 6.62 13.58 13.80
C THR A 14 5.10 13.74 13.85
N LEU A 15 4.49 13.61 15.02
CA LEU A 15 3.03 13.69 15.19
C LEU A 15 2.51 15.13 15.06
N ALA A 16 3.27 16.14 15.50
CA ALA A 16 2.92 17.54 15.29
C ALA A 16 2.77 17.88 13.80
N PHE A 17 3.65 17.35 12.96
CA PHE A 17 3.55 17.54 11.52
C PHE A 17 2.29 16.89 10.92
N ARG A 18 1.90 15.68 11.39
CA ARG A 18 0.65 15.03 10.94
C ARG A 18 -0.58 15.86 11.33
N ARG A 19 -0.63 16.34 12.58
CA ARG A 19 -1.70 17.25 13.04
C ARG A 19 -1.79 18.50 12.19
N HIS A 20 -0.65 19.08 11.81
CA HIS A 20 -0.61 20.23 10.92
C HIS A 20 -1.25 19.92 9.55
N LEU A 21 -0.91 18.78 8.93
CA LEU A 21 -1.53 18.35 7.67
C LEU A 21 -3.05 18.16 7.80
N TRP A 22 -3.52 17.48 8.85
CA TRP A 22 -4.96 17.31 9.10
C TRP A 22 -5.68 18.63 9.36
N SER A 23 -5.03 19.59 10.03
CA SER A 23 -5.61 20.93 10.26
C SER A 23 -5.89 21.71 8.97
N HIS A 24 -5.22 21.33 7.87
CA HIS A 24 -5.45 21.86 6.52
C HIS A 24 -6.39 20.99 5.67
N GLY A 25 -7.02 19.96 6.25
CA GLY A 25 -7.94 19.04 5.56
C GLY A 25 -7.25 18.01 4.67
N LEU A 26 -5.93 17.88 4.75
CA LEU A 26 -5.17 16.90 3.98
C LEU A 26 -5.18 15.54 4.67
N GLY A 27 -5.28 14.47 3.88
CA GLY A 27 -5.03 13.11 4.37
C GLY A 27 -3.53 12.80 4.48
N VAL A 28 -3.16 11.85 5.33
CA VAL A 28 -1.77 11.41 5.51
C VAL A 28 -1.61 10.00 4.95
N ALA A 29 -0.62 9.82 4.06
CA ALA A 29 -0.15 8.49 3.65
C ALA A 29 1.09 8.14 4.49
N GLU A 30 0.92 7.24 5.46
CA GLU A 30 1.89 6.93 6.50
C GLU A 30 2.72 5.68 6.17
N ALA A 31 3.98 5.64 6.62
CA ALA A 31 4.88 4.51 6.42
C ALA A 31 4.99 4.06 4.94
N MET A 32 5.03 5.03 4.03
CA MET A 32 5.29 4.85 2.60
C MET A 32 6.79 5.03 2.30
N ASP A 33 7.21 4.84 1.03
CA ASP A 33 8.63 5.00 0.61
C ASP A 33 9.21 6.38 0.99
N THR A 34 8.38 7.42 1.04
CA THR A 34 8.76 8.79 1.45
C THR A 34 9.17 8.89 2.93
N ALA A 35 8.83 7.90 3.76
CA ALA A 35 9.27 7.80 5.14
C ALA A 35 10.61 7.03 5.29
N GLN A 36 11.36 6.84 4.20
CA GLN A 36 12.59 6.04 4.14
C GLN A 36 12.38 4.57 4.53
N ARG A 37 11.15 4.07 4.36
CA ARG A 37 10.82 2.68 4.64
C ARG A 37 11.63 1.74 3.76
N GLY A 38 12.27 0.74 4.37
CA GLY A 38 13.18 -0.17 3.68
C GLY A 38 14.54 0.44 3.28
N MET A 39 14.81 1.71 3.64
CA MET A 39 16.06 2.44 3.36
C MET A 39 16.59 3.23 4.58
N GLY A 40 16.04 2.99 5.77
CA GLY A 40 16.40 3.69 7.01
C GLY A 40 15.42 3.47 8.17
N LEU A 41 14.14 3.19 7.87
CA LEU A 41 13.13 2.72 8.82
C LEU A 41 12.82 1.25 8.56
N ASP A 42 13.08 0.39 9.54
CA ASP A 42 12.75 -1.04 9.50
C ASP A 42 11.26 -1.28 9.80
N TRP A 43 10.81 -2.52 9.62
CA TRP A 43 9.40 -2.87 9.88
C TRP A 43 8.98 -2.55 11.31
N ALA A 44 9.82 -2.83 12.32
CA ALA A 44 9.48 -2.55 13.71
C ALA A 44 9.22 -1.05 13.95
N GLY A 45 10.06 -0.17 13.38
CA GLY A 45 9.87 1.27 13.41
C GLY A 45 8.64 1.73 12.62
N ALA A 46 8.40 1.16 11.44
CA ALA A 46 7.23 1.46 10.61
C ALA A 46 5.92 1.06 11.32
N ALA A 47 5.89 -0.12 11.94
CA ALA A 47 4.76 -0.62 12.72
C ALA A 47 4.42 0.31 13.89
N GLU A 48 5.44 0.80 14.60
CA GLU A 48 5.24 1.77 15.69
C GLU A 48 4.74 3.12 15.19
N LEU A 49 5.30 3.60 14.07
CA LEU A 49 4.84 4.82 13.41
C LEU A 49 3.36 4.72 13.01
N ILE A 50 2.95 3.59 12.40
CA ILE A 50 1.55 3.33 12.02
C ILE A 50 0.65 3.39 13.24
N ARG A 51 0.96 2.65 14.32
CA ARG A 51 0.13 2.62 15.53
C ARG A 51 -0.06 4.01 16.13
N ARG A 52 1.03 4.79 16.27
CA ARG A 52 0.97 6.13 16.85
C ARG A 52 0.23 7.12 15.97
N SER A 53 0.55 7.16 14.68
CA SER A 53 -0.10 8.07 13.74
C SER A 53 -1.59 7.76 13.58
N ALA A 54 -1.98 6.48 13.57
CA ALA A 54 -3.39 6.09 13.48
C ALA A 54 -4.17 6.45 14.76
N ALA A 55 -3.58 6.27 15.93
CA ALA A 55 -4.17 6.73 17.19
C ALA A 55 -4.37 8.25 17.20
N GLU A 56 -3.37 9.00 16.74
CA GLU A 56 -3.44 10.47 16.66
C GLU A 56 -4.47 10.94 15.62
N ALA A 57 -4.56 10.27 14.47
CA ALA A 57 -5.55 10.54 13.44
C ALA A 57 -6.95 10.39 14.01
N ARG A 58 -7.21 9.29 14.73
CA ARG A 58 -8.50 9.04 15.38
C ARG A 58 -8.86 10.12 16.40
N ALA A 59 -7.89 10.54 17.22
CA ALA A 59 -8.10 11.61 18.20
C ALA A 59 -8.37 12.98 17.55
N SER A 60 -7.80 13.21 16.37
CA SER A 60 -7.89 14.49 15.64
C SER A 60 -8.99 14.53 14.57
N GLY A 61 -9.71 13.42 14.34
CA GLY A 61 -10.61 13.27 13.19
C GLY A 61 -9.90 13.30 11.84
N GLY A 62 -8.59 13.00 11.81
CA GLY A 62 -7.75 13.01 10.62
C GLY A 62 -7.95 11.77 9.74
N ARG A 63 -7.75 11.94 8.43
CA ARG A 63 -7.74 10.83 7.46
C ARG A 63 -6.32 10.27 7.34
N ILE A 64 -6.19 8.94 7.45
CA ILE A 64 -4.91 8.25 7.36
C ILE A 64 -5.04 6.96 6.53
N ALA A 65 -4.04 6.72 5.69
CA ALA A 65 -3.83 5.45 5.01
C ALA A 65 -2.37 5.01 5.20
N CYS A 66 -2.12 3.73 5.44
CA CYS A 66 -0.83 3.21 5.86
C CYS A 66 -0.29 2.17 4.90
N GLY A 67 1.01 2.23 4.62
CA GLY A 67 1.69 1.27 3.76
C GLY A 67 1.71 -0.15 4.32
N VAL A 68 1.42 -1.12 3.47
CA VAL A 68 1.50 -2.57 3.72
C VAL A 68 2.41 -3.16 2.64
N GLY A 69 3.52 -3.76 3.05
CA GLY A 69 4.53 -4.33 2.17
C GLY A 69 5.09 -5.64 2.72
N THR A 70 6.35 -5.91 2.43
CA THR A 70 7.06 -7.13 2.87
C THR A 70 8.50 -6.83 3.29
N ASP A 71 8.74 -5.62 3.78
CA ASP A 71 10.06 -5.08 4.12
C ASP A 71 10.70 -5.73 5.36
N GLN A 72 9.97 -6.61 6.07
CA GLN A 72 10.52 -7.47 7.12
C GLN A 72 11.27 -8.70 6.60
N LEU A 73 11.11 -9.04 5.31
CA LEU A 73 11.80 -10.18 4.71
C LEU A 73 13.25 -9.83 4.33
N THR A 74 14.21 -10.66 4.74
CA THR A 74 15.66 -10.39 4.62
C THR A 74 16.43 -11.36 3.72
N ALA A 75 15.79 -12.40 3.21
CA ALA A 75 16.39 -13.47 2.40
C ALA A 75 15.46 -13.87 1.25
N PRO A 76 15.87 -14.76 0.31
CA PRO A 76 14.95 -15.27 -0.70
C PRO A 76 13.75 -15.89 0.03
N ALA A 77 12.55 -15.42 -0.32
CA ALA A 77 11.31 -15.85 0.30
C ALA A 77 10.51 -16.66 -0.72
N THR A 78 9.77 -17.65 -0.26
CA THR A 78 8.74 -18.34 -1.04
C THR A 78 7.51 -17.43 -1.21
N LEU A 79 6.66 -17.72 -2.19
CA LEU A 79 5.39 -16.98 -2.35
C LEU A 79 4.50 -17.04 -1.11
N ALA A 80 4.55 -18.17 -0.38
CA ALA A 80 3.82 -18.32 0.87
C ALA A 80 4.34 -17.37 1.96
N GLU A 81 5.66 -17.22 2.11
CA GLU A 81 6.27 -16.29 3.05
C GLU A 81 6.02 -14.83 2.65
N VAL A 82 6.05 -14.51 1.35
CA VAL A 82 5.68 -13.19 0.83
C VAL A 82 4.23 -12.85 1.18
N ARG A 83 3.30 -13.78 0.96
CA ARG A 83 1.89 -13.59 1.31
C ARG A 83 1.71 -13.41 2.82
N GLN A 84 2.35 -14.26 3.64
CA GLN A 84 2.28 -14.15 5.10
C GLN A 84 2.85 -12.82 5.60
N ALA A 85 3.92 -12.32 4.98
CA ALA A 85 4.48 -11.02 5.31
C ALA A 85 3.51 -9.87 5.02
N TYR A 86 2.80 -9.91 3.89
CA TYR A 86 1.74 -8.95 3.61
C TYR A 86 0.60 -9.05 4.63
N GLU A 87 0.15 -10.26 4.97
CA GLU A 87 -0.93 -10.50 5.93
C GLU A 87 -0.62 -9.94 7.32
N GLU A 88 0.60 -10.15 7.81
CA GLU A 88 1.07 -9.61 9.09
C GLU A 88 0.93 -8.09 9.13
N GLN A 89 1.41 -7.41 8.10
CA GLN A 89 1.37 -5.95 8.05
C GLN A 89 -0.04 -5.42 7.80
N LEU A 90 -0.84 -6.12 7.00
CA LEU A 90 -2.22 -5.77 6.71
C LEU A 90 -3.06 -5.81 7.99
N ALA A 91 -2.95 -6.91 8.75
CA ALA A 91 -3.63 -7.07 10.03
C ALA A 91 -3.28 -5.92 10.99
N LEU A 92 -2.01 -5.55 11.10
CA LEU A 92 -1.59 -4.43 11.95
C LEU A 92 -2.21 -3.09 11.53
N VAL A 93 -2.26 -2.82 10.22
CA VAL A 93 -2.85 -1.59 9.68
C VAL A 93 -4.36 -1.56 9.94
N GLU A 94 -5.05 -2.67 9.72
CA GLU A 94 -6.49 -2.82 9.97
C GLU A 94 -6.82 -2.69 11.46
N GLU A 95 -6.07 -3.35 12.35
CA GLU A 95 -6.22 -3.23 13.81
C GLU A 95 -6.00 -1.79 14.30
N SER A 96 -5.15 -1.03 13.60
CA SER A 96 -4.91 0.38 13.89
C SER A 96 -6.08 1.29 13.44
N GLY A 97 -7.00 0.77 12.62
CA GLY A 97 -8.13 1.47 12.05
C GLY A 97 -7.75 2.42 10.90
N ALA A 98 -6.62 2.18 10.25
CA ALA A 98 -6.18 2.96 9.08
C ALA A 98 -6.52 2.22 7.78
N GLN A 99 -6.73 2.96 6.69
CA GLN A 99 -6.90 2.35 5.37
C GLN A 99 -5.58 1.75 4.88
N ALA A 100 -5.60 0.54 4.33
CA ALA A 100 -4.39 -0.09 3.82
C ALA A 100 -3.99 0.45 2.44
N ILE A 101 -2.69 0.65 2.26
CA ILE A 101 -2.05 0.88 0.96
C ILE A 101 -1.17 -0.32 0.65
N LEU A 102 -1.59 -1.22 -0.25
CA LEU A 102 -0.77 -2.36 -0.66
C LEU A 102 0.37 -1.86 -1.55
N MET A 103 1.58 -1.88 -0.99
CA MET A 103 2.83 -1.45 -1.62
C MET A 103 3.45 -2.56 -2.46
N ALA A 104 4.19 -2.18 -3.49
CA ALA A 104 5.04 -3.11 -4.21
C ALA A 104 6.08 -3.77 -3.27
N SER A 105 6.35 -5.06 -3.51
CA SER A 105 7.22 -5.91 -2.72
C SER A 105 8.44 -6.36 -3.51
N ARG A 106 9.63 -5.99 -3.03
CA ARG A 106 10.90 -6.50 -3.59
C ARG A 106 10.99 -8.04 -3.53
N ALA A 107 10.45 -8.64 -2.46
CA ALA A 107 10.45 -10.08 -2.29
C ALA A 107 9.53 -10.76 -3.32
N LEU A 108 8.35 -10.19 -3.58
CA LEU A 108 7.45 -10.70 -4.63
C LEU A 108 8.09 -10.56 -6.02
N ALA A 109 8.72 -9.42 -6.29
CA ALA A 109 9.44 -9.18 -7.55
C ALA A 109 10.52 -10.24 -7.81
N ALA A 110 11.26 -10.61 -6.76
CA ALA A 110 12.34 -11.59 -6.85
C ALA A 110 11.85 -13.06 -6.95
N THR A 111 10.65 -13.37 -6.43
CA THR A 111 10.17 -14.75 -6.29
C THR A 111 9.13 -15.15 -7.32
N ALA A 112 8.33 -14.21 -7.84
CA ALA A 112 7.29 -14.49 -8.82
C ALA A 112 7.88 -15.02 -10.13
N ARG A 113 7.24 -16.04 -10.70
CA ARG A 113 7.62 -16.67 -11.98
C ARG A 113 6.88 -16.09 -13.17
N GLY A 114 5.80 -15.35 -12.93
CA GLY A 114 4.92 -14.82 -13.95
C GLY A 114 3.76 -14.03 -13.36
N PRO A 115 2.88 -13.47 -14.20
CA PRO A 115 1.74 -12.66 -13.77
C PRO A 115 0.76 -13.42 -12.87
N GLU A 116 0.64 -14.73 -13.03
CA GLU A 116 -0.28 -15.59 -12.25
C GLU A 116 0.04 -15.56 -10.75
N ASP A 117 1.33 -15.51 -10.38
CA ASP A 117 1.74 -15.42 -8.98
C ASP A 117 1.31 -14.06 -8.36
N TYR A 118 1.31 -12.99 -9.15
CA TYR A 118 0.80 -11.67 -8.70
C TYR A 118 -0.72 -11.69 -8.53
N LEU A 119 -1.45 -12.27 -9.49
CA LEU A 119 -2.91 -12.43 -9.41
C LEU A 119 -3.30 -13.24 -8.17
N GLU A 120 -2.57 -14.32 -7.88
CA GLU A 120 -2.80 -15.14 -6.68
C GLU A 120 -2.59 -14.33 -5.40
N VAL A 121 -1.42 -13.70 -5.24
CA VAL A 121 -1.07 -12.96 -4.01
C VAL A 121 -2.00 -11.77 -3.80
N TYR A 122 -2.14 -10.88 -4.79
CA TYR A 122 -2.97 -9.69 -4.64
C TYR A 122 -4.45 -10.05 -4.54
N GLY A 123 -4.94 -11.02 -5.31
CA GLY A 123 -6.33 -11.45 -5.22
C GLY A 123 -6.66 -12.03 -3.84
N HIS A 124 -5.72 -12.76 -3.24
CA HIS A 124 -5.87 -13.25 -1.87
C HIS A 124 -5.93 -12.11 -0.84
N LEU A 125 -5.01 -11.15 -0.92
CA LEU A 125 -4.99 -9.96 -0.05
C LEU A 125 -6.27 -9.12 -0.18
N LEU A 126 -6.76 -8.92 -1.41
CA LEU A 126 -7.98 -8.14 -1.64
C LEU A 126 -9.24 -8.84 -1.13
N ARG A 127 -9.33 -10.18 -1.25
CA ARG A 127 -10.46 -10.93 -0.69
C ARG A 127 -10.52 -10.86 0.83
N GLN A 128 -9.37 -10.90 1.50
CA GLN A 128 -9.32 -10.88 2.97
C GLN A 128 -9.46 -9.48 3.56
N ALA A 129 -9.02 -8.43 2.85
CA ALA A 129 -8.99 -7.06 3.37
C ALA A 129 -10.38 -6.65 3.88
N ALA A 130 -10.44 -6.11 5.10
CA ALA A 130 -11.69 -5.74 5.75
C ALA A 130 -12.36 -4.57 5.03
N GLU A 131 -11.57 -3.59 4.61
CA GLU A 131 -12.00 -2.37 3.93
C GLU A 131 -11.32 -2.21 2.55
N PRO A 132 -11.89 -1.41 1.64
CA PRO A 132 -11.26 -1.10 0.36
C PRO A 132 -9.86 -0.49 0.52
N VAL A 133 -8.89 -1.04 -0.20
CA VAL A 133 -7.47 -0.66 -0.12
C VAL A 133 -7.07 0.27 -1.26
N VAL A 134 -5.93 0.93 -1.10
CA VAL A 134 -5.25 1.63 -2.19
C VAL A 134 -4.14 0.72 -2.74
N LEU A 135 -4.11 0.50 -4.05
CA LEU A 135 -3.00 -0.21 -4.69
C LEU A 135 -1.88 0.77 -5.05
N HIS A 136 -0.63 0.45 -4.69
CA HIS A 136 0.53 1.27 -5.03
C HIS A 136 1.48 0.54 -5.98
N TRP A 137 1.58 1.03 -7.21
CA TRP A 137 2.54 0.56 -8.20
C TRP A 137 3.71 1.54 -8.32
N LEU A 138 4.88 1.10 -7.84
CA LEU A 138 6.16 1.80 -7.94
C LEU A 138 7.00 1.21 -9.09
N GLY A 139 7.47 2.06 -10.01
CA GLY A 139 8.29 1.62 -11.15
C GLY A 139 9.79 1.52 -10.81
N PRO A 140 10.56 0.76 -11.62
CA PRO A 140 11.96 0.42 -11.33
C PRO A 140 12.94 1.61 -11.32
N MET A 141 12.54 2.77 -11.88
CA MET A 141 13.35 3.99 -11.76
C MET A 141 13.46 4.51 -10.32
N PHE A 142 12.47 4.19 -9.48
CA PHE A 142 12.48 4.57 -8.06
C PHE A 142 13.12 3.49 -7.20
N ASP A 143 12.92 2.22 -7.58
CA ASP A 143 13.48 1.07 -6.90
C ASP A 143 13.86 -0.03 -7.91
N PRO A 144 15.14 -0.17 -8.26
CA PRO A 144 15.59 -1.14 -9.26
C PRO A 144 15.26 -2.60 -8.90
N ALA A 145 15.01 -2.92 -7.63
CA ALA A 145 14.61 -4.26 -7.20
C ALA A 145 13.16 -4.60 -7.59
N LEU A 146 12.41 -3.65 -8.13
CA LEU A 146 11.06 -3.84 -8.67
C LEU A 146 11.04 -3.98 -10.20
N ASP A 147 12.17 -4.26 -10.83
CA ASP A 147 12.17 -4.55 -12.27
C ASP A 147 11.28 -5.76 -12.58
N GLY A 148 10.50 -5.67 -13.67
CA GLY A 148 9.56 -6.73 -14.05
C GLY A 148 8.32 -6.88 -13.14
N TYR A 149 8.04 -5.92 -12.24
CA TYR A 149 6.85 -5.98 -11.38
C TYR A 149 5.57 -6.17 -12.19
N TRP A 150 4.66 -7.03 -11.69
CA TRP A 150 3.50 -7.59 -12.41
C TRP A 150 3.81 -8.66 -13.47
N GLY A 151 5.01 -9.24 -13.43
CA GLY A 151 5.38 -10.42 -14.21
C GLY A 151 5.90 -10.13 -15.61
N SER A 152 6.19 -8.87 -15.93
CA SER A 152 6.74 -8.47 -17.24
C SER A 152 7.57 -7.20 -17.16
N SER A 153 8.68 -7.16 -17.90
CA SER A 153 9.42 -5.92 -18.18
C SER A 153 8.73 -5.05 -19.24
N GLY A 154 7.79 -5.62 -19.99
CA GLY A 154 6.93 -4.91 -20.92
C GLY A 154 5.79 -4.22 -20.18
N LEU A 155 5.78 -2.88 -20.20
CA LEU A 155 4.84 -2.08 -19.43
C LEU A 155 3.36 -2.36 -19.77
N ASP A 156 3.05 -2.63 -21.04
CA ASP A 156 1.67 -2.92 -21.46
C ASP A 156 1.18 -4.23 -20.84
N ALA A 157 1.97 -5.30 -20.93
CA ALA A 157 1.65 -6.58 -20.31
C ALA A 157 1.58 -6.50 -18.77
N ALA A 158 2.49 -5.75 -18.14
CA ALA A 158 2.43 -5.48 -16.70
C ALA A 158 1.16 -4.71 -16.31
N THR A 159 0.74 -3.76 -17.16
CA THR A 159 -0.50 -3.00 -16.98
C THR A 159 -1.72 -3.91 -17.10
N ASP A 160 -1.74 -4.84 -18.06
CA ASP A 160 -2.83 -5.79 -18.22
C ASP A 160 -3.02 -6.66 -16.97
N THR A 161 -1.96 -7.25 -16.44
CA THR A 161 -2.00 -8.01 -15.17
C THR A 161 -2.54 -7.16 -14.02
N PHE A 162 -2.06 -5.93 -13.90
CA PHE A 162 -2.51 -5.03 -12.83
C PHE A 162 -4.00 -4.67 -12.95
N LEU A 163 -4.47 -4.42 -14.17
CA LEU A 163 -5.89 -4.15 -14.43
C LEU A 163 -6.76 -5.38 -14.19
N GLU A 164 -6.25 -6.58 -14.45
CA GLU A 164 -6.93 -7.83 -14.15
C GLU A 164 -7.18 -7.99 -12.64
N VAL A 165 -6.18 -7.69 -11.79
CA VAL A 165 -6.35 -7.65 -10.32
C VAL A 165 -7.51 -6.74 -9.93
N ILE A 166 -7.56 -5.52 -10.49
CA ILE A 166 -8.60 -4.54 -10.17
C ILE A 166 -9.97 -5.00 -10.66
N ALA A 167 -10.04 -5.52 -11.89
CA ALA A 167 -11.29 -5.99 -12.49
C ALA A 167 -11.88 -7.20 -11.74
N ALA A 168 -11.04 -8.06 -11.17
CA ALA A 168 -11.47 -9.19 -10.34
C ALA A 168 -11.98 -8.78 -8.94
N HIS A 169 -11.64 -7.57 -8.49
CA HIS A 169 -11.91 -7.09 -7.12
C HIS A 169 -12.39 -5.62 -7.06
N PRO A 170 -13.44 -5.25 -7.82
CA PRO A 170 -13.84 -3.85 -7.99
C PRO A 170 -14.23 -3.15 -6.67
N ASP A 171 -14.86 -3.87 -5.75
CA ASP A 171 -15.32 -3.34 -4.46
C ASP A 171 -14.22 -3.29 -3.39
N LYS A 172 -13.01 -3.77 -3.70
CA LYS A 172 -11.88 -3.84 -2.76
C LYS A 172 -10.79 -2.82 -3.06
N VAL A 173 -10.92 -2.05 -4.14
CA VAL A 173 -9.92 -1.07 -4.57
C VAL A 173 -10.53 0.33 -4.55
N ASP A 174 -10.21 1.10 -3.51
CA ASP A 174 -10.65 2.51 -3.35
C ASP A 174 -9.86 3.46 -4.26
N GLY A 175 -8.61 3.10 -4.56
CA GLY A 175 -7.74 3.97 -5.33
C GLY A 175 -6.47 3.30 -5.81
N ILE A 176 -5.78 3.98 -6.72
CA ILE A 176 -4.51 3.54 -7.27
C ILE A 176 -3.51 4.70 -7.21
N LYS A 177 -2.33 4.45 -6.67
CA LYS A 177 -1.17 5.33 -6.75
C LYS A 177 -0.15 4.72 -7.71
N VAL A 178 0.05 5.34 -8.87
CA VAL A 178 1.06 4.91 -9.85
C VAL A 178 2.22 5.89 -9.90
N SER A 179 3.42 5.39 -9.61
CA SER A 179 4.68 6.13 -9.67
C SER A 179 5.59 5.51 -10.75
N SER A 180 5.28 5.77 -12.02
CA SER A 180 6.03 5.26 -13.19
C SER A 180 6.43 6.39 -14.15
N SER A 181 7.56 6.33 -14.83
CA SER A 181 7.99 7.36 -15.81
C SER A 181 7.00 7.58 -16.95
N THR A 182 6.16 6.60 -17.25
CA THR A 182 5.50 6.51 -18.55
C THR A 182 4.06 7.02 -18.50
N PRO A 183 3.69 8.03 -19.31
CA PRO A 183 2.35 8.66 -19.29
C PRO A 183 1.17 7.74 -19.63
N SER A 184 1.39 6.71 -20.47
CA SER A 184 0.34 5.78 -20.93
C SER A 184 -0.26 4.99 -19.76
N ALA A 185 0.59 4.33 -18.96
CA ALA A 185 0.16 3.55 -17.80
C ALA A 185 -0.63 4.39 -16.78
N ARG A 186 -0.25 5.65 -16.56
CA ARG A 186 -0.95 6.57 -15.65
C ARG A 186 -2.38 6.87 -16.13
N SER A 187 -2.55 7.07 -17.43
CA SER A 187 -3.86 7.39 -18.02
C SER A 187 -4.83 6.21 -17.97
N THR A 188 -4.33 5.01 -18.26
CA THR A 188 -5.12 3.77 -18.21
C THR A 188 -5.54 3.44 -16.77
N CYS A 189 -4.62 3.53 -15.81
CA CYS A 189 -4.93 3.30 -14.39
C CYS A 189 -5.92 4.33 -13.84
N ALA A 190 -5.81 5.61 -14.24
CA ALA A 190 -6.78 6.63 -13.86
C ALA A 190 -8.20 6.33 -14.38
N GLY A 191 -8.32 5.70 -15.55
CA GLY A 191 -9.61 5.22 -16.08
C GLY A 191 -10.17 4.03 -15.28
N ALA A 192 -9.31 3.10 -14.87
CA ALA A 192 -9.70 1.93 -14.08
C ALA A 192 -10.13 2.30 -12.65
N SER A 193 -9.37 3.17 -11.97
CA SER A 193 -9.73 3.68 -10.64
C SER A 193 -11.07 4.40 -10.64
N ARG A 194 -11.35 5.24 -11.66
CA ARG A 194 -12.67 5.89 -11.79
C ARG A 194 -13.82 4.89 -11.94
N ARG A 195 -13.60 3.77 -12.63
CA ARG A 195 -14.60 2.70 -12.76
C ARG A 195 -14.79 1.93 -11.46
N ALA A 196 -13.71 1.64 -10.73
CA ALA A 196 -13.79 1.01 -9.42
C ALA A 196 -14.58 1.87 -8.41
N CYS A 197 -14.26 3.17 -8.29
CA CYS A 197 -15.01 4.09 -7.42
C CYS A 197 -16.48 4.26 -7.84
N ALA A 198 -16.81 4.10 -9.13
CA ALA A 198 -18.19 4.21 -9.62
C ALA A 198 -19.01 2.93 -9.43
N ALA A 199 -18.36 1.78 -9.17
CA ALA A 199 -19.01 0.49 -8.98
C ALA A 199 -19.57 0.32 -7.56
N THR A 200 -19.10 1.09 -6.56
CA THR A 200 -19.60 1.07 -5.19
C THR A 200 -21.07 1.51 -5.14
N PRO A 201 -22.03 0.64 -4.80
CA PRO A 201 -23.44 1.02 -4.77
C PRO A 201 -23.69 2.03 -3.65
N ALA A 202 -24.37 3.13 -3.97
CA ALA A 202 -24.83 4.09 -2.96
C ALA A 202 -25.80 3.39 -2.00
N THR A 203 -25.38 3.21 -0.75
CA THR A 203 -26.24 2.69 0.32
C THR A 203 -27.37 3.68 0.55
N THR A 204 -28.52 3.43 -0.08
CA THR A 204 -29.75 4.19 0.13
C THR A 204 -30.37 3.70 1.43
N SER A 205 -30.11 4.42 2.52
CA SER A 205 -30.84 4.24 3.77
C SER A 205 -32.29 4.67 3.59
N THR A 206 -33.15 3.73 3.24
CA THR A 206 -34.60 3.93 3.32
C THR A 206 -35.06 3.43 4.68
N THR A 207 -35.26 4.36 5.62
CA THR A 207 -35.92 4.07 6.90
C THR A 207 -37.44 4.01 6.64
N PRO A 208 -38.14 2.90 6.91
CA PRO A 208 -39.60 2.91 6.89
C PRO A 208 -40.14 3.51 8.18
N SER A 209 -41.25 4.24 8.04
CA SER A 209 -42.00 4.95 9.08
C SER A 209 -42.68 4.05 10.10
#